data_AF-A0A968IED3-F1
#
_entry.id   AF-A0A968IED3-F1
#
_cell.length_a   1.000
_cell.length_b   1.000
_cell.length_c   1.000
_cell.angle_alpha   90.00
_cell.angle_beta   90.00
_cell.angle_gamma   90.00
#
_symmetry.space_group_name_H-M   'P 1'
#
loop_
_entity.id
_entity.type
_entity.pdbx_description
1 polymer ?
#
loop_
_entity_poly.entity_id
_entity_poly.type
_entity_poly.pdbx_seq_one_letter_code
_entity_poly.pdbx_strand_id
1 'polypeptide(L)'
;MKELLGIPDFPSGSSGDIFINTPNVRIRNGALVSIQNEGTGNAERLQIYSPSIFLDNAGNISATTASGQGGNILINSSDLRLNDHSSVTATAGGAGDGGNITINTDTLTALNNSNITANAFKGRGGNIEIATRGFFLSPDSLITATSELGVDGTVQIEILQPTRQEPIVQTPTITTEQLLATSCFNRTEARGTFNLVGQSGLPLKPDSGFDSSGEAVKIPKPITQEVSDSQSEILDNRNSSVVATTKRPWQIGDPVVEPDSIVKTPDGQVRFVNASVSQTPVSFEELICQPTSDSSGK
;
A
#
# COMPACT_ATOMS: atom_id res chain seq x y z
N MET A 1 -24.48 32.25 45.38
CA MET A 1 -25.53 31.29 44.99
C MET A 1 -24.99 29.85 44.84
N LYS A 2 -23.76 29.64 44.32
CA LYS A 2 -23.12 28.31 44.22
C LYS A 2 -22.74 27.67 45.57
N GLU A 3 -22.14 28.43 46.49
CA GLU A 3 -21.84 27.96 47.86
C GLU A 3 -23.08 27.56 48.67
N LEU A 4 -24.22 28.21 48.41
CA LEU A 4 -25.48 27.92 49.10
C LEU A 4 -26.09 26.56 48.69
N LEU A 5 -25.69 26.03 47.53
CA LEU A 5 -26.16 24.76 46.98
C LEU A 5 -25.08 23.65 47.07
N GLY A 6 -23.90 23.92 47.64
CA GLY A 6 -22.81 22.95 47.77
C GLY A 6 -22.27 22.42 46.43
N ILE A 7 -22.42 23.19 45.35
CA ILE A 7 -21.98 22.80 44.01
C ILE A 7 -20.50 23.18 43.88
N PRO A 8 -19.60 22.24 43.51
CA PRO A 8 -18.20 22.54 43.32
C PRO A 8 -18.00 23.60 42.23
N ASP A 9 -16.94 24.41 42.37
CA ASP A 9 -16.62 25.49 41.41
C ASP A 9 -16.19 24.96 40.04
N PHE A 10 -15.77 23.69 39.99
CA PHE A 10 -15.35 23.00 38.78
C PHE A 10 -16.06 21.65 38.63
N PRO A 11 -16.35 21.21 37.39
CA PRO A 11 -16.93 19.91 37.15
C PRO A 11 -15.96 18.80 37.57
N SER A 12 -16.41 17.92 38.47
CA SER A 12 -15.62 16.79 38.97
C SER A 12 -16.07 15.44 38.40
N GLY A 13 -17.22 15.39 37.74
CA GLY A 13 -17.68 14.20 37.03
C GLY A 13 -16.91 14.01 35.72
N SER A 14 -16.62 12.76 35.35
CA SER A 14 -16.06 12.42 34.06
C SER A 14 -17.00 12.81 32.91
N SER A 15 -16.42 13.13 31.76
CA SER A 15 -17.15 13.31 30.50
C SER A 15 -17.79 11.99 30.06
N GLY A 16 -18.85 12.06 29.26
CA GLY A 16 -19.42 10.86 28.65
C GLY A 16 -18.60 10.34 27.47
N ASP A 17 -19.10 9.26 26.87
CA ASP A 17 -18.55 8.68 25.65
C ASP A 17 -19.25 9.20 24.39
N ILE A 18 -18.50 9.33 23.30
CA ILE A 18 -19.03 9.60 21.96
C ILE A 18 -18.69 8.42 21.04
N PHE A 19 -19.70 7.91 20.35
CA PHE A 19 -19.54 6.87 19.33
C PHE A 19 -20.16 7.34 18.02
N ILE A 20 -19.34 7.46 16.97
CA ILE A 20 -19.75 7.85 15.63
C ILE A 20 -19.49 6.68 14.68
N ASN A 21 -20.55 6.17 14.07
CA ASN A 21 -20.47 5.13 13.04
C ASN A 21 -21.26 5.58 11.81
N THR A 22 -20.56 5.92 10.74
CA THR A 22 -21.15 6.49 9.52
C THR A 22 -20.22 6.25 8.33
N PRO A 23 -20.72 6.19 7.08
CA PRO A 23 -19.85 6.07 5.91
C PRO A 23 -18.91 7.26 5.70
N ASN A 24 -19.27 8.45 6.19
CA ASN A 24 -18.50 9.67 5.98
C ASN A 24 -18.63 10.63 7.15
N VAL A 25 -17.48 11.17 7.59
CA VAL A 25 -17.38 12.25 8.57
C VAL A 25 -16.69 13.44 7.91
N ARG A 26 -17.32 14.62 7.99
CA ARG A 26 -16.74 15.89 7.54
C ARG A 26 -16.87 16.91 8.66
N ILE A 27 -15.73 17.37 9.17
CA ILE A 27 -15.63 18.36 10.23
C ILE A 27 -14.91 19.56 9.63
N ARG A 28 -15.63 20.63 9.33
CA ARG A 28 -15.08 21.74 8.54
C ARG A 28 -15.35 23.10 9.17
N ASN A 29 -14.54 24.10 8.81
CA ASN A 29 -14.78 25.51 9.14
C ASN A 29 -14.92 25.76 10.65
N GLY A 30 -13.99 25.23 11.44
CA GLY A 30 -14.01 25.36 12.90
C GLY A 30 -14.99 24.41 13.62
N ALA A 31 -15.64 23.49 12.91
CA ALA A 31 -16.51 22.49 13.54
C ALA A 31 -15.72 21.61 14.52
N LEU A 32 -16.40 21.17 15.58
CA LEU A 32 -15.79 20.47 16.70
C LEU A 32 -16.61 19.23 17.09
N VAL A 33 -15.94 18.08 17.21
CA VAL A 33 -16.44 16.89 17.91
C VAL A 33 -15.63 16.76 19.19
N SER A 34 -16.26 16.84 20.36
CA SER A 34 -15.52 16.98 21.63
C SER A 34 -16.09 16.18 22.78
N ILE A 35 -15.20 15.56 23.56
CA ILE A 35 -15.43 15.18 24.95
C ILE A 35 -14.50 16.03 25.84
N GLN A 36 -15.02 17.09 26.45
CA GLN A 36 -14.19 18.05 27.20
C GLN A 36 -14.57 18.08 28.69
N ASN A 37 -13.56 18.15 29.56
CA ASN A 37 -13.75 18.43 30.98
C ASN A 37 -12.96 19.66 31.44
N GLU A 38 -13.64 20.69 31.93
CA GLU A 38 -12.99 21.93 32.38
C GLU A 38 -12.58 21.92 33.87
N GLY A 39 -12.76 20.80 34.56
CA GLY A 39 -12.41 20.65 35.96
C GLY A 39 -11.47 19.47 36.21
N THR A 40 -11.79 18.68 37.22
CA THR A 40 -10.96 17.56 37.67
C THR A 40 -11.43 16.21 37.14
N GLY A 41 -12.57 16.16 36.45
CA GLY A 41 -13.06 14.95 35.80
C GLY A 41 -12.22 14.59 34.58
N ASN A 42 -12.23 13.30 34.23
CA ASN A 42 -11.50 12.80 33.07
C ASN A 42 -12.33 12.99 31.79
N ALA A 43 -11.65 13.07 30.65
CA ALA A 43 -12.28 12.79 29.37
C ALA A 43 -12.25 11.26 29.17
N GLU A 44 -13.39 10.66 28.83
CA GLU A 44 -13.49 9.21 28.70
C GLU A 44 -13.14 8.78 27.27
N ARG A 45 -14.11 8.34 26.44
CA ARG A 45 -13.81 7.79 25.12
C ARG A 45 -14.55 8.47 23.97
N LEU A 46 -13.81 8.76 22.90
CA LEU A 46 -14.34 9.22 21.62
C LEU A 46 -13.95 8.20 20.54
N GLN A 47 -14.93 7.53 19.95
CA GLN A 47 -14.70 6.54 18.90
C GLN A 47 -15.35 6.97 17.59
N ILE A 48 -14.59 6.89 16.50
CA ILE A 48 -15.08 7.15 15.16
C ILE A 48 -14.76 5.95 14.27
N TYR A 49 -15.81 5.37 13.70
CA TYR A 49 -15.75 4.34 12.68
C TYR A 49 -16.35 4.92 11.40
N SER A 50 -15.48 5.22 10.42
CA SER A 50 -15.93 5.77 9.14
C SER A 50 -14.89 5.51 8.06
N PRO A 51 -15.27 4.93 6.91
CA PRO A 51 -14.36 4.77 5.78
C PRO A 51 -13.64 6.06 5.37
N SER A 52 -14.31 7.21 5.44
CA SER A 52 -13.73 8.51 5.08
C SER A 52 -13.97 9.55 6.18
N ILE A 53 -12.88 10.16 6.65
CA ILE A 53 -12.89 11.21 7.66
C ILE A 53 -12.08 12.39 7.12
N PHE A 54 -12.73 13.55 7.00
CA PHE A 54 -12.12 14.77 6.48
C PHE A 54 -12.29 15.92 7.47
N LEU A 55 -11.17 16.38 8.03
CA LEU A 55 -11.07 17.59 8.84
C LEU A 55 -10.42 18.68 7.97
N ASP A 56 -11.07 19.83 7.86
CA ASP A 56 -10.64 20.88 6.93
C ASP A 56 -10.97 22.28 7.45
N ASN A 57 -10.08 23.24 7.25
CA ASN A 57 -10.27 24.63 7.70
C ASN A 57 -10.61 24.69 9.20
N ALA A 58 -9.64 24.34 10.04
CA ALA A 58 -9.76 24.24 11.49
C ALA A 58 -10.79 23.22 12.01
N GLY A 59 -10.99 22.11 11.30
CA GLY A 59 -11.80 21.00 11.79
C GLY A 59 -11.14 20.28 12.97
N ASN A 60 -11.90 19.95 14.02
CA ASN A 60 -11.32 19.48 15.28
C ASN A 60 -12.05 18.26 15.88
N ILE A 61 -11.27 17.26 16.28
CA ILE A 61 -11.70 16.15 17.15
C ILE A 61 -10.93 16.27 18.46
N SER A 62 -11.63 16.41 19.58
CA SER A 62 -11.05 16.76 20.87
C SER A 62 -11.50 15.84 22.00
N ALA A 63 -10.57 15.47 22.86
CA ALA A 63 -10.79 14.74 24.10
C ALA A 63 -9.94 15.34 25.24
N THR A 64 -10.13 16.63 25.50
CA THR A 64 -9.26 17.42 26.38
C THR A 64 -9.79 17.60 27.80
N THR A 65 -8.86 17.85 28.72
CA THR A 65 -9.19 18.11 30.12
C THR A 65 -8.38 19.29 30.67
N ALA A 66 -8.96 20.01 31.63
CA ALA A 66 -8.28 21.09 32.33
C ALA A 66 -7.35 20.56 33.42
N SER A 67 -7.73 19.52 34.17
CA SER A 67 -6.88 18.93 35.21
C SER A 67 -7.04 17.42 35.40
N GLY A 68 -8.11 16.81 34.90
CA GLY A 68 -8.24 15.35 34.82
C GLY A 68 -7.38 14.74 33.72
N GLN A 69 -7.47 13.42 33.55
CA GLN A 69 -6.75 12.67 32.52
C GLN A 69 -7.32 12.97 31.13
N GLY A 70 -6.45 13.16 30.13
CA GLY A 70 -6.86 13.30 28.74
C GLY A 70 -7.57 12.04 28.22
N GLY A 71 -8.47 12.20 27.26
CA GLY A 71 -9.36 11.12 26.84
C GLY A 71 -8.75 10.17 25.82
N ASN A 72 -9.46 9.07 25.55
CA ASN A 72 -9.06 8.07 24.58
C ASN A 72 -9.78 8.30 23.25
N ILE A 73 -9.03 8.66 22.22
CA ILE A 73 -9.54 8.81 20.85
C ILE A 73 -9.20 7.55 20.06
N LEU A 74 -10.21 6.89 19.53
CA LEU A 74 -10.05 5.77 18.60
C LEU A 74 -10.66 6.13 17.25
N ILE A 75 -9.81 6.13 16.21
CA ILE A 75 -10.24 6.36 14.83
C ILE A 75 -9.96 5.11 14.01
N ASN A 76 -11.01 4.58 13.37
CA ASN A 76 -10.89 3.53 12.37
C ASN A 76 -11.48 4.03 11.05
N SER A 77 -10.64 4.12 10.02
CA SER A 77 -11.02 4.60 8.69
C SER A 77 -10.29 3.87 7.58
N SER A 78 -10.68 4.11 6.33
CA SER A 78 -9.80 3.84 5.18
C SER A 78 -8.99 5.08 4.82
N ASP A 79 -9.57 6.26 4.98
CA ASP A 79 -8.96 7.53 4.60
C ASP A 79 -9.22 8.57 5.68
N LEU A 80 -8.15 8.97 6.38
CA LEU A 80 -8.15 10.05 7.35
C LEU A 80 -7.32 11.21 6.81
N ARG A 81 -7.99 12.36 6.65
CA ARG A 81 -7.39 13.58 6.09
C ARG A 81 -7.61 14.75 7.03
N LEU A 82 -6.51 15.34 7.48
CA LEU A 82 -6.48 16.62 8.19
C LEU A 82 -5.86 17.65 7.26
N ASN A 83 -6.55 18.75 7.05
CA ASN A 83 -6.09 19.82 6.18
C ASN A 83 -6.36 21.18 6.84
N ASP A 84 -5.45 22.13 6.62
CA ASP A 84 -5.60 23.53 6.97
C ASP A 84 -5.96 23.75 8.45
N HIS A 85 -4.94 23.72 9.31
CA HIS A 85 -5.05 23.97 10.76
C HIS A 85 -5.99 23.02 11.51
N SER A 86 -6.24 21.83 10.95
CA SER A 86 -7.11 20.82 11.54
C SER A 86 -6.39 20.01 12.61
N SER A 87 -7.12 19.45 13.57
CA SER A 87 -6.48 18.69 14.63
C SER A 87 -7.29 17.55 15.24
N VAL A 88 -6.55 16.57 15.76
CA VAL A 88 -7.04 15.51 16.65
C VAL A 88 -6.26 15.65 17.96
N THR A 89 -6.93 15.90 19.08
CA THR A 89 -6.23 16.21 20.34
C THR A 89 -6.82 15.51 21.56
N ALA A 90 -5.96 14.96 22.41
CA ALA A 90 -6.26 14.34 23.69
C ALA A 90 -5.46 15.00 24.83
N THR A 91 -5.21 16.30 24.72
CA THR A 91 -4.31 17.04 25.63
C THR A 91 -4.91 17.25 27.03
N ALA A 92 -4.08 17.10 28.06
CA ALA A 92 -4.41 17.46 29.45
C ALA A 92 -3.67 18.73 29.89
N GLY A 93 -4.42 19.78 30.25
CA GLY A 93 -3.88 21.11 30.55
C GLY A 93 -3.35 21.32 31.97
N GLY A 94 -3.54 20.35 32.88
CA GLY A 94 -3.29 20.54 34.31
C GLY A 94 -2.45 19.43 34.91
N ALA A 95 -2.96 18.82 35.98
CA ALA A 95 -2.25 17.78 36.73
C ALA A 95 -2.32 16.40 36.07
N GLY A 96 -3.35 16.13 35.24
CA GLY A 96 -3.52 14.86 34.54
C GLY A 96 -2.51 14.62 33.43
N ASP A 97 -2.39 13.35 33.05
CA ASP A 97 -1.59 12.87 31.93
C ASP A 97 -2.36 13.11 30.62
N GLY A 98 -1.60 13.23 29.53
CA GLY A 98 -2.15 13.27 28.17
C GLY A 98 -2.87 11.96 27.85
N GLY A 99 -3.93 12.04 27.05
CA GLY A 99 -4.74 10.89 26.68
C GLY A 99 -4.09 9.98 25.63
N ASN A 100 -4.83 8.94 25.22
CA ASN A 100 -4.35 8.03 24.17
C ASN A 100 -5.06 8.32 22.84
N ILE A 101 -4.30 8.31 21.75
CA ILE A 101 -4.84 8.44 20.39
C ILE A 101 -4.42 7.21 19.60
N THR A 102 -5.38 6.39 19.21
CA THR A 102 -5.18 5.22 18.35
C THR A 102 -5.84 5.47 17.00
N ILE A 103 -5.06 5.41 15.93
CA ILE A 103 -5.52 5.63 14.56
C ILE A 103 -5.18 4.40 13.73
N ASN A 104 -6.22 3.70 13.26
CA ASN A 104 -6.09 2.64 12.27
C ASN A 104 -6.70 3.15 10.97
N THR A 105 -5.88 3.40 9.95
CA THR A 105 -6.36 3.89 8.66
C THR A 105 -5.62 3.27 7.50
N ASP A 106 -6.20 3.18 6.30
CA ASP A 106 -5.41 2.74 5.15
C ASP A 106 -4.49 3.87 4.68
N THR A 107 -4.95 5.13 4.74
CA THR A 107 -4.17 6.32 4.45
C THR A 107 -4.40 7.40 5.50
N LEU A 108 -3.32 7.99 5.98
CA LEU A 108 -3.30 9.18 6.82
C LEU A 108 -2.61 10.31 6.06
N THR A 109 -3.31 11.41 5.88
CA THR A 109 -2.77 12.65 5.29
C THR A 109 -3.02 13.81 6.24
N ALA A 110 -1.96 14.47 6.72
CA ALA A 110 -2.04 15.67 7.55
C ALA A 110 -1.23 16.79 6.89
N LEU A 111 -1.92 17.82 6.39
CA LEU A 111 -1.35 18.88 5.56
C LEU A 111 -1.70 20.27 6.12
N ASN A 112 -0.87 21.26 5.77
CA ASN A 112 -1.09 22.67 6.06
C ASN A 112 -1.30 22.91 7.57
N ASN A 113 -0.26 22.68 8.36
CA ASN A 113 -0.22 22.90 9.81
C ASN A 113 -1.32 22.13 10.57
N SER A 114 -1.54 20.87 10.20
CA SER A 114 -2.53 20.00 10.84
C SER A 114 -1.89 19.08 11.86
N ASN A 115 -2.46 19.00 13.07
CA ASN A 115 -1.74 18.45 14.22
C ASN A 115 -2.49 17.30 14.91
N ILE A 116 -1.74 16.30 15.39
CA ILE A 116 -2.26 15.20 16.24
C ILE A 116 -1.52 15.26 17.58
N THR A 117 -2.22 15.57 18.67
CA THR A 117 -1.55 15.89 19.95
C THR A 117 -2.14 15.18 21.15
N ALA A 118 -1.28 14.57 21.96
CA ALA A 118 -1.62 13.94 23.23
C ALA A 118 -0.74 14.53 24.33
N ASN A 119 -0.62 15.85 24.39
CA ASN A 119 0.32 16.52 25.29
C ASN A 119 -0.21 16.59 26.73
N ALA A 120 0.69 16.91 27.65
CA ALA A 120 0.37 17.20 29.04
C ALA A 120 1.08 18.45 29.55
N PHE A 121 0.52 19.09 30.57
CA PHE A 121 1.21 20.18 31.27
C PHE A 121 2.08 19.65 32.42
N LYS A 122 1.47 19.11 33.50
CA LYS A 122 2.23 18.54 34.63
C LYS A 122 2.32 17.03 34.63
N GLY A 123 1.28 16.36 34.12
CA GLY A 123 1.27 14.90 34.00
C GLY A 123 2.24 14.41 32.93
N ARG A 124 2.29 13.11 32.72
CA ARG A 124 3.02 12.51 31.61
C ARG A 124 2.34 12.83 30.28
N GLY A 125 3.10 13.05 29.22
CA GLY A 125 2.56 13.04 27.85
C GLY A 125 1.88 11.70 27.54
N GLY A 126 0.89 11.72 26.66
CA GLY A 126 0.05 10.58 26.33
C GLY A 126 0.70 9.56 25.39
N ASN A 127 -0.11 8.68 24.79
CA ASN A 127 0.39 7.73 23.80
C ASN A 127 -0.35 7.90 22.47
N ILE A 128 0.40 8.00 21.39
CA ILE A 128 -0.14 8.08 20.03
C ILE A 128 0.33 6.83 19.28
N GLU A 129 -0.62 6.01 18.85
CA GLU A 129 -0.39 4.82 18.03
C GLU A 129 -1.09 4.98 16.69
N ILE A 130 -0.34 4.88 15.60
CA ILE A 130 -0.84 5.04 14.24
C ILE A 130 -0.45 3.81 13.43
N ALA A 131 -1.43 3.01 13.02
CA ALA A 131 -1.25 1.95 12.05
C ALA A 131 -1.83 2.39 10.71
N THR A 132 -0.98 2.48 9.68
CA THR A 132 -1.42 2.91 8.35
C THR A 132 -0.71 2.25 7.19
N ARG A 133 -1.34 2.12 6.02
CA ARG A 133 -0.62 1.69 4.79
C ARG A 133 0.05 2.85 4.06
N GLY A 134 -0.47 4.07 4.23
CA GLY A 134 0.08 5.31 3.66
C GLY A 134 0.13 6.43 4.68
N PHE A 135 1.26 7.14 4.78
CA PHE A 135 1.46 8.22 5.74
C PHE A 135 2.06 9.44 5.04
N PHE A 136 1.34 10.55 5.04
CA PHE A 136 1.74 11.81 4.41
C PHE A 136 1.57 12.96 5.38
N LEU A 137 2.66 13.64 5.73
CA LEU A 137 2.69 14.75 6.66
C LEU A 137 3.39 15.95 6.01
N SER A 138 2.78 17.14 6.08
CA SER A 138 3.46 18.37 5.66
C SER A 138 4.52 18.80 6.69
N PRO A 139 5.58 19.53 6.31
CA PRO A 139 6.66 19.91 7.23
C PRO A 139 6.24 20.76 8.44
N ASP A 140 5.10 21.44 8.33
CA ASP A 140 4.50 22.29 9.36
C ASP A 140 3.46 21.55 10.23
N SER A 141 3.14 20.29 9.90
CA SER A 141 2.22 19.45 10.65
C SER A 141 2.98 18.62 11.68
N LEU A 142 2.44 18.49 12.89
CA LEU A 142 3.11 17.86 14.03
C LEU A 142 2.30 16.72 14.64
N ILE A 143 3.02 15.71 15.14
CA ILE A 143 2.47 14.64 15.98
C ILE A 143 3.27 14.63 17.28
N THR A 144 2.63 14.98 18.40
CA THR A 144 3.33 15.18 19.68
C THR A 144 2.58 14.56 20.84
N ALA A 145 3.32 13.97 21.76
CA ALA A 145 2.82 13.50 23.04
C ALA A 145 3.77 13.95 24.16
N THR A 146 4.11 15.25 24.18
CA THR A 146 5.12 15.79 25.09
C THR A 146 4.51 16.26 26.40
N SER A 147 5.33 16.44 27.43
CA SER A 147 4.94 17.12 28.66
C SER A 147 5.80 18.34 28.95
N GLU A 148 5.21 19.40 29.50
CA GLU A 148 5.96 20.60 29.87
C GLU A 148 6.74 20.44 31.18
N LEU A 149 6.08 19.90 32.22
CA LEU A 149 6.66 19.71 33.56
C LEU A 149 6.75 18.24 33.98
N GLY A 150 6.16 17.34 33.20
CA GLY A 150 6.22 15.90 33.42
C GLY A 150 7.21 15.19 32.49
N VAL A 151 6.96 13.90 32.25
CA VAL A 151 7.76 13.08 31.33
C VAL A 151 7.04 12.98 30.00
N ASP A 152 7.78 12.95 28.90
CA ASP A 152 7.21 12.75 27.58
C ASP A 152 6.53 11.37 27.44
N GLY A 153 5.50 11.38 26.62
CA GLY A 153 4.73 10.23 26.19
C GLY A 153 5.40 9.47 25.05
N THR A 154 4.61 8.68 24.34
CA THR A 154 5.10 7.88 23.21
C THR A 154 4.35 8.20 21.92
N VAL A 155 5.07 8.18 20.81
CA VAL A 155 4.49 8.27 19.47
C VAL A 155 5.04 7.09 18.67
N GLN A 156 4.16 6.18 18.28
CA GLN A 156 4.49 4.99 17.50
C GLN A 156 3.69 5.01 16.20
N ILE A 157 4.41 4.90 15.08
CA ILE A 157 3.82 4.86 13.75
C ILE A 157 4.27 3.56 13.07
N GLU A 158 3.31 2.71 12.74
CA GLU A 158 3.50 1.46 12.02
C GLU A 158 2.97 1.61 10.60
N ILE A 159 3.87 1.47 9.62
CA ILE A 159 3.49 1.44 8.20
C ILE A 159 3.26 -0.02 7.78
N LEU A 160 2.00 -0.38 7.59
CA LEU A 160 1.56 -1.69 7.17
C LEU A 160 1.95 -1.91 5.71
N GLN A 161 2.90 -2.82 5.49
CA GLN A 161 3.34 -3.16 4.14
C GLN A 161 2.22 -3.90 3.39
N PRO A 162 1.93 -3.55 2.13
CA PRO A 162 1.05 -4.37 1.32
C PRO A 162 1.70 -5.75 1.15
N THR A 163 0.97 -6.80 1.48
CA THR A 163 1.43 -8.18 1.25
C THR A 163 1.43 -8.44 -0.26
N ARG A 164 2.48 -8.01 -0.98
CA ARG A 164 2.67 -8.32 -2.39
C ARG A 164 3.23 -9.73 -2.49
N GLN A 165 2.36 -10.72 -2.71
CA GLN A 165 2.80 -11.98 -3.29
C GLN A 165 3.10 -11.69 -4.76
N GLU A 166 4.33 -11.30 -5.07
CA GLU A 166 4.82 -11.31 -6.45
C GLU A 166 4.65 -12.74 -6.97
N PRO A 167 3.85 -12.99 -8.03
CA PRO A 167 3.94 -14.27 -8.70
C PRO A 167 5.39 -14.42 -9.15
N ILE A 168 6.03 -15.53 -8.80
CA ILE A 168 7.36 -15.87 -9.31
C ILE A 168 7.17 -16.10 -10.81
N VAL A 169 7.31 -15.04 -11.61
CA VAL A 169 7.35 -15.16 -13.06
C VAL A 169 8.68 -15.81 -13.37
N GLN A 170 8.67 -17.14 -13.55
CA GLN A 170 9.77 -17.82 -14.21
C GLN A 170 9.86 -17.23 -15.61
N THR A 171 10.80 -16.31 -15.81
CA THR A 171 11.15 -15.87 -17.16
C THR A 171 11.57 -17.11 -17.92
N PRO A 172 10.96 -17.43 -19.08
CA PRO A 172 11.40 -18.57 -19.86
C PRO A 172 12.87 -18.34 -20.23
N THR A 173 13.74 -19.26 -19.78
CA THR A 173 15.15 -19.27 -20.16
C THR A 173 15.21 -19.67 -21.63
N ILE A 174 15.20 -18.68 -22.52
CA ILE A 174 15.39 -18.92 -23.96
C ILE A 174 16.86 -19.31 -24.16
N THR A 175 17.13 -20.55 -24.56
CA THR A 175 18.50 -20.95 -24.90
C THR A 175 18.87 -20.38 -26.27
N THR A 176 20.15 -20.07 -26.47
CA THR A 176 20.67 -19.52 -27.73
C THR A 176 20.35 -20.42 -28.94
N GLU A 177 20.17 -21.72 -28.71
CA GLU A 177 19.78 -22.70 -29.74
C GLU A 177 18.35 -22.47 -30.25
N GLN A 178 17.42 -22.06 -29.38
CA GLN A 178 16.05 -21.72 -29.76
C GLN A 178 15.97 -20.42 -30.58
N LEU A 179 16.86 -19.45 -30.31
CA LEU A 179 16.93 -18.21 -31.10
C LEU A 179 17.43 -18.47 -32.54
N LEU A 180 18.39 -19.38 -32.70
CA LEU A 180 18.99 -19.71 -34.00
C LEU A 180 18.07 -20.56 -34.89
N ALA A 181 17.19 -21.37 -34.29
CA ALA A 181 16.26 -22.22 -35.03
C ALA A 181 15.15 -21.45 -35.77
N THR A 182 14.92 -20.17 -35.42
CA THR A 182 13.77 -19.40 -35.92
C THR A 182 14.11 -18.45 -37.09
N SER A 183 15.32 -18.53 -37.66
CA SER A 183 15.73 -17.67 -38.76
C SER A 183 15.96 -18.46 -40.06
N CYS A 184 15.03 -18.35 -41.00
CA CYS A 184 15.22 -18.84 -42.38
C CYS A 184 16.04 -17.85 -43.22
N PHE A 185 17.21 -17.41 -42.72
CA PHE A 185 18.15 -16.66 -43.53
C PHE A 185 19.07 -17.62 -44.27
N ASN A 186 19.16 -17.44 -45.60
CA ASN A 186 20.10 -18.10 -46.49
C ASN A 186 21.48 -18.20 -45.84
N ARG A 187 21.97 -19.42 -45.59
CA ARG A 187 23.30 -19.67 -45.06
C ARG A 187 24.35 -19.31 -46.11
N THR A 188 24.79 -18.06 -46.12
CA THR A 188 26.11 -17.72 -46.66
C THR A 188 27.15 -18.08 -45.59
N GLU A 189 28.28 -18.66 -46.00
CA GLU A 189 29.35 -19.17 -45.13
C GLU A 189 30.13 -18.08 -44.36
N ALA A 190 29.51 -16.94 -44.04
CA ALA A 190 30.09 -15.93 -43.18
C ALA A 190 29.93 -16.35 -41.71
N ARG A 191 31.02 -16.83 -41.10
CA ARG A 191 31.07 -17.11 -39.65
C ARG A 191 31.04 -15.81 -38.86
N GLY A 192 29.85 -15.37 -38.45
CA GLY A 192 29.66 -14.34 -37.43
C GLY A 192 29.61 -14.95 -36.04
N THR A 193 30.23 -14.31 -35.05
CA THR A 193 30.13 -14.69 -33.63
C THR A 193 29.18 -13.74 -32.90
N PHE A 194 28.35 -14.28 -32.01
CA PHE A 194 27.44 -13.51 -31.17
C PHE A 194 27.83 -13.70 -29.71
N ASN A 195 28.24 -12.61 -29.05
CA ASN A 195 28.70 -12.62 -27.66
C ASN A 195 27.63 -11.96 -26.78
N LEU A 196 27.05 -12.72 -25.84
CA LEU A 196 26.11 -12.18 -24.86
C LEU A 196 26.90 -11.50 -23.73
N VAL A 197 26.83 -10.18 -23.63
CA VAL A 197 27.51 -9.41 -22.58
C VAL A 197 26.53 -9.18 -21.42
N GLY A 198 26.92 -9.55 -20.21
CA GLY A 198 26.16 -9.23 -19.00
C GLY A 198 26.12 -7.72 -18.72
N GLN A 199 25.28 -7.28 -17.77
CA GLN A 199 25.17 -5.88 -17.37
C GLN A 199 26.42 -5.42 -16.59
N SER A 200 27.55 -5.20 -17.28
CA SER A 200 28.59 -4.24 -16.91
C SER A 200 29.72 -4.28 -17.94
N GLY A 201 29.83 -3.21 -18.73
CA GLY A 201 30.98 -2.92 -19.59
C GLY A 201 30.68 -3.03 -21.08
N LEU A 202 30.79 -1.90 -21.80
CA LEU A 202 30.88 -1.88 -23.26
C LEU A 202 32.29 -2.33 -23.67
N PRO A 203 32.46 -3.36 -24.51
CA PRO A 203 33.76 -3.70 -25.06
C PRO A 203 34.23 -2.57 -25.99
N LEU A 204 35.52 -2.21 -25.90
CA LEU A 204 36.09 -1.10 -26.66
C LEU A 204 36.08 -1.37 -28.19
N LYS A 205 36.10 -2.65 -28.61
CA LYS A 205 35.88 -3.09 -29.99
C LYS A 205 35.19 -4.47 -30.03
N PRO A 206 34.52 -4.83 -31.15
CA PRO A 206 33.74 -6.07 -31.26
C PRO A 206 34.54 -7.38 -31.11
N ASP A 207 35.86 -7.37 -31.27
CA ASP A 207 36.73 -8.55 -31.30
C ASP A 207 37.68 -8.68 -30.09
N SER A 208 37.72 -7.71 -29.18
CA SER A 208 38.55 -7.78 -27.99
C SER A 208 37.83 -8.54 -26.86
N GLY A 209 38.28 -9.77 -26.55
CA GLY A 209 37.92 -10.44 -25.30
C GLY A 209 38.44 -9.65 -24.09
N PHE A 210 37.71 -9.68 -22.97
CA PHE A 210 38.11 -8.96 -21.75
C PHE A 210 39.42 -9.51 -21.18
N ASP A 211 40.40 -8.65 -20.96
CA ASP A 211 41.56 -8.94 -20.14
C ASP A 211 41.13 -8.93 -18.66
N SER A 212 40.95 -10.12 -18.09
CA SER A 212 40.63 -10.26 -16.68
C SER A 212 41.81 -9.83 -15.81
N SER A 213 41.91 -8.53 -15.51
CA SER A 213 42.63 -8.02 -14.33
C SER A 213 41.71 -7.59 -13.19
N GLY A 214 40.38 -7.75 -13.37
CA GLY A 214 39.39 -7.65 -12.30
C GLY A 214 39.07 -9.02 -11.71
N GLU A 215 39.33 -9.20 -10.43
CA GLU A 215 39.08 -10.41 -9.64
C GLU A 215 37.59 -10.84 -9.71
N ALA A 216 37.32 -11.97 -10.36
CA ALA A 216 35.99 -12.53 -10.44
C ALA A 216 35.63 -13.23 -9.12
N VAL A 217 34.60 -12.73 -8.44
CA VAL A 217 33.98 -13.41 -7.30
C VAL A 217 33.36 -14.72 -7.79
N LYS A 218 33.91 -15.86 -7.35
CA LYS A 218 33.37 -17.19 -7.63
C LYS A 218 32.03 -17.40 -6.92
N ILE A 219 30.95 -17.51 -7.69
CA ILE A 219 29.65 -17.96 -7.19
C ILE A 219 29.70 -19.50 -7.03
N PRO A 220 29.36 -20.08 -5.85
CA PRO A 220 29.34 -21.53 -5.67
C PRO A 220 28.27 -22.20 -6.53
N LYS A 221 28.55 -23.42 -7.02
CA LYS A 221 27.57 -24.23 -7.76
C LYS A 221 26.42 -24.68 -6.84
N PRO A 222 25.17 -24.74 -7.33
CA PRO A 222 24.05 -25.27 -6.56
C PRO A 222 24.24 -26.77 -6.28
N ILE A 223 23.81 -27.18 -5.09
CA ILE A 223 23.82 -28.57 -4.62
C ILE A 223 22.63 -29.30 -5.26
N THR A 224 22.89 -30.34 -6.05
CA THR A 224 21.86 -31.26 -6.53
C THR A 224 21.59 -32.30 -5.45
N GLN A 225 20.40 -32.30 -4.84
CA GLN A 225 19.92 -33.45 -4.07
C GLN A 225 19.06 -34.33 -4.97
N GLU A 226 19.47 -35.59 -5.09
CA GLU A 226 18.66 -36.65 -5.68
C GLU A 226 17.47 -36.95 -4.76
N VAL A 227 16.25 -36.88 -5.28
CA VAL A 227 15.05 -37.37 -4.61
C VAL A 227 14.39 -38.39 -5.53
N SER A 228 14.20 -39.59 -4.99
CA SER A 228 13.66 -40.78 -5.62
C SER A 228 12.15 -40.72 -5.84
N ASP A 229 11.69 -41.41 -6.88
CA ASP A 229 10.30 -41.66 -7.23
C ASP A 229 9.46 -42.25 -6.08
N SER A 230 8.21 -41.78 -5.95
CA SER A 230 7.04 -42.66 -5.70
C SER A 230 5.69 -41.92 -5.85
N GLN A 231 4.97 -42.32 -6.90
CA GLN A 231 3.53 -42.63 -6.98
C GLN A 231 2.47 -41.64 -6.42
N SER A 232 1.81 -40.97 -7.37
CA SER A 232 0.35 -40.85 -7.59
C SER A 232 -0.64 -41.11 -6.44
N GLU A 233 -1.58 -40.17 -6.25
CA GLU A 233 -3.02 -40.43 -6.45
C GLU A 233 -3.78 -39.11 -6.70
N ILE A 234 -4.45 -39.04 -7.87
CA ILE A 234 -5.40 -37.99 -8.26
C ILE A 234 -6.79 -38.50 -7.86
N LEU A 235 -7.47 -37.77 -6.98
CA LEU A 235 -8.92 -37.89 -6.80
C LEU A 235 -9.60 -36.72 -7.51
N ASP A 236 -10.32 -37.08 -8.57
CA ASP A 236 -11.25 -36.23 -9.31
C ASP A 236 -12.22 -35.51 -8.37
N ASN A 237 -12.32 -34.19 -8.51
CA ASN A 237 -13.60 -33.53 -8.24
C ASN A 237 -13.88 -32.45 -9.29
N ARG A 238 -14.51 -32.90 -10.37
CA ARG A 238 -15.15 -32.04 -11.38
C ARG A 238 -16.35 -31.37 -10.70
N ASN A 239 -16.21 -30.10 -10.34
CA ASN A 239 -17.32 -29.16 -10.32
C ASN A 239 -16.80 -27.72 -10.33
N SER A 240 -16.54 -27.22 -11.54
CA SER A 240 -16.66 -25.78 -11.81
C SER A 240 -17.27 -25.61 -13.18
N SER A 241 -18.57 -25.33 -13.15
CA SER A 241 -19.40 -24.92 -14.26
C SER A 241 -18.76 -23.72 -14.96
N VAL A 242 -18.29 -23.97 -16.19
CA VAL A 242 -17.83 -22.95 -17.13
C VAL A 242 -19.04 -22.10 -17.50
N VAL A 243 -19.13 -20.89 -16.92
CA VAL A 243 -20.07 -19.87 -17.38
C VAL A 243 -19.50 -19.27 -18.65
N ALA A 244 -20.00 -19.72 -19.80
CA ALA A 244 -19.69 -19.14 -21.10
C ALA A 244 -20.34 -17.75 -21.19
N THR A 245 -19.58 -16.69 -20.94
CA THR A 245 -20.02 -15.31 -21.22
C THR A 245 -19.94 -15.03 -22.71
N THR A 246 -21.09 -15.03 -23.36
CA THR A 246 -21.27 -14.50 -24.71
C THR A 246 -20.90 -13.00 -24.73
N LYS A 247 -19.90 -12.63 -25.55
CA LYS A 247 -19.47 -11.24 -25.80
C LYS A 247 -20.66 -10.40 -26.31
N ARG A 248 -21.30 -9.65 -25.43
CA ARG A 248 -22.14 -8.49 -25.81
C ARG A 248 -21.35 -7.20 -25.56
N PRO A 249 -21.51 -6.16 -26.40
CA PRO A 249 -20.89 -4.86 -26.17
C PRO A 249 -21.42 -4.23 -24.88
N TRP A 250 -20.53 -3.53 -24.16
CA TRP A 250 -20.81 -2.85 -22.89
C TRP A 250 -21.95 -1.83 -23.03
N GLN A 251 -22.84 -1.78 -22.03
CA GLN A 251 -23.95 -0.82 -21.96
C GLN A 251 -23.83 0.05 -20.70
N ILE A 252 -24.41 1.25 -20.76
CA ILE A 252 -24.44 2.19 -19.63
C ILE A 252 -25.16 1.54 -18.44
N GLY A 253 -24.42 1.31 -17.35
CA GLY A 253 -24.87 0.59 -16.16
C GLY A 253 -24.09 -0.71 -15.88
N ASP A 254 -23.37 -1.24 -16.86
CA ASP A 254 -22.43 -2.35 -16.64
C ASP A 254 -21.24 -1.86 -15.78
N PRO A 255 -20.72 -2.69 -14.86
CA PRO A 255 -19.60 -2.32 -14.00
C PRO A 255 -18.38 -1.93 -14.84
N VAL A 256 -17.73 -0.84 -14.46
CA VAL A 256 -16.45 -0.43 -15.05
C VAL A 256 -15.39 -1.41 -14.56
N VAL A 257 -14.81 -2.17 -15.49
CA VAL A 257 -13.70 -3.10 -15.20
C VAL A 257 -12.41 -2.43 -15.61
N GLU A 258 -11.46 -2.32 -14.69
CA GLU A 258 -10.14 -1.74 -14.97
C GLU A 258 -9.32 -2.68 -15.86
N PRO A 259 -8.54 -2.11 -16.80
CA PRO A 259 -7.67 -2.90 -17.66
C PRO A 259 -6.42 -3.39 -16.94
N ASP A 260 -6.16 -4.69 -17.00
CA ASP A 260 -4.98 -5.30 -16.36
C ASP A 260 -3.69 -5.15 -17.21
N SER A 261 -3.80 -4.67 -18.46
CA SER A 261 -2.63 -4.51 -19.33
C SER A 261 -2.82 -3.48 -20.45
N ILE A 262 -1.70 -3.02 -20.99
CA ILE A 262 -1.62 -2.07 -22.11
C ILE A 262 -0.85 -2.74 -23.24
N VAL A 263 -1.44 -2.78 -24.44
CA VAL A 263 -0.81 -3.36 -25.64
C VAL A 263 -0.70 -2.29 -26.72
N LYS A 264 0.48 -2.19 -27.33
CA LYS A 264 0.71 -1.37 -28.53
C LYS A 264 0.50 -2.24 -29.77
N THR A 265 -0.42 -1.84 -30.64
CA THR A 265 -0.74 -2.57 -31.87
C THR A 265 0.28 -2.28 -32.99
N PRO A 266 0.38 -3.15 -34.02
CA PRO A 266 1.32 -2.96 -35.13
C PRO A 266 1.15 -1.65 -35.92
N ASP A 267 -0.05 -1.05 -35.89
CA ASP A 267 -0.35 0.28 -36.46
C ASP A 267 -0.01 1.44 -35.52
N GLY A 268 0.61 1.17 -34.37
CA GLY A 268 1.13 2.17 -33.44
C GLY A 268 0.14 2.69 -32.40
N GLN A 269 -1.11 2.20 -32.39
CA GLN A 269 -2.11 2.59 -31.40
C GLN A 269 -1.89 1.87 -30.07
N VAL A 270 -2.31 2.51 -28.97
CA VAL A 270 -2.25 1.94 -27.63
C VAL A 270 -3.66 1.51 -27.22
N ARG A 271 -3.82 0.25 -26.82
CA ARG A 271 -5.11 -0.31 -26.36
C ARG A 271 -4.97 -0.88 -24.96
N PHE A 272 -5.94 -0.56 -24.11
CA PHE A 272 -6.11 -1.15 -22.79
C PHE A 272 -6.88 -2.46 -22.92
N VAL A 273 -6.36 -3.57 -22.38
CA VAL A 273 -6.97 -4.90 -22.54
C VAL A 273 -6.94 -5.71 -21.24
N ASN A 274 -8.00 -6.49 -21.00
CA ASN A 274 -8.04 -7.51 -19.95
C ASN A 274 -7.44 -8.78 -20.53
N ALA A 275 -6.19 -9.07 -20.18
CA ALA A 275 -5.50 -10.24 -20.66
C ALA A 275 -5.90 -11.48 -19.85
N SER A 276 -7.06 -12.07 -20.13
CA SER A 276 -7.17 -13.53 -20.09
C SER A 276 -6.70 -14.08 -21.43
N VAL A 277 -5.48 -13.71 -21.85
CA VAL A 277 -4.87 -14.36 -23.01
C VAL A 277 -4.36 -15.70 -22.49
N SER A 278 -5.25 -16.69 -22.47
CA SER A 278 -4.83 -18.06 -22.72
C SER A 278 -4.16 -17.98 -24.09
N GLN A 279 -2.83 -17.89 -24.06
CA GLN A 279 -2.04 -18.17 -25.24
C GLN A 279 -2.35 -19.63 -25.55
N THR A 280 -3.34 -19.87 -26.42
CA THR A 280 -3.41 -21.13 -27.13
C THR A 280 -2.03 -21.26 -27.77
N PRO A 281 -1.20 -22.23 -27.36
CA PRO A 281 0.09 -22.41 -27.97
C PRO A 281 -0.16 -22.56 -29.46
N VAL A 282 0.48 -21.72 -30.25
CA VAL A 282 0.47 -21.84 -31.71
C VAL A 282 0.96 -23.26 -31.99
N SER A 283 0.13 -24.05 -32.67
CA SER A 283 0.48 -25.41 -33.07
C SER A 283 1.82 -25.37 -33.79
N PHE A 284 2.78 -26.17 -33.32
CA PHE A 284 4.15 -26.22 -33.86
C PHE A 284 4.18 -26.63 -35.35
N GLU A 285 3.08 -27.20 -35.87
CA GLU A 285 2.96 -27.60 -37.27
C GLU A 285 2.77 -26.42 -38.25
N GLU A 286 2.32 -25.24 -37.79
CA GLU A 286 2.16 -24.07 -38.67
C GLU A 286 3.47 -23.27 -38.89
N LEU A 287 4.56 -23.62 -38.20
CA LEU A 287 5.88 -22.97 -38.30
C LEU A 287 6.91 -23.76 -39.11
N ILE A 288 6.51 -24.87 -39.73
CA ILE A 288 7.37 -25.68 -40.60
C ILE A 288 7.25 -25.16 -42.03
N CYS A 289 8.30 -24.48 -42.52
CA CYS A 289 8.44 -24.19 -43.95
C CYS A 289 8.43 -25.50 -44.74
N GLN A 290 7.32 -25.79 -45.43
CA GLN A 290 7.28 -26.93 -46.35
C GLN A 290 8.14 -26.62 -47.57
N PRO A 291 9.06 -27.53 -47.97
CA PRO A 291 9.82 -27.33 -49.20
C PRO A 291 8.86 -27.39 -50.40
N THR A 292 8.82 -26.32 -51.19
CA THR A 292 8.18 -26.35 -52.50
C THR A 292 8.93 -27.34 -53.38
N SER A 293 8.29 -28.43 -53.76
CA SER A 293 8.83 -29.42 -54.69
C SER A 293 9.11 -28.77 -56.04
N ASP A 294 10.38 -28.75 -56.43
CA ASP A 294 10.83 -28.37 -57.76
C ASP A 294 10.43 -29.47 -58.77
N SER A 295 9.46 -29.19 -59.63
CA SER A 295 9.08 -30.11 -60.71
C SER A 295 10.07 -29.97 -61.87
N SER A 296 11.10 -30.82 -61.88
CA SER A 296 11.89 -31.09 -63.08
C SER A 296 11.11 -32.01 -64.01
N GLY A 297 10.49 -31.43 -65.04
CA GLY A 297 9.91 -32.17 -66.17
C GLY A 297 10.92 -32.30 -67.31
N LYS A 298 11.36 -33.53 -67.57
CA LYS A 298 11.73 -33.99 -68.92
C LYS A 298 10.52 -34.71 -69.52
#